data_AF-A0A3M3ZL52-F1
#
_entry.id   AF-A0A3M3ZL52-F1
#
_cell.length_a   1.000
_cell.length_b   1.000
_cell.length_c   1.000
_cell.angle_alpha   90.00
_cell.angle_beta   90.00
_cell.angle_gamma   90.00
#
_symmetry.space_group_name_H-M   'P 1'
#
loop_
_entity.id
_entity.type
_entity.pdbx_description
1 polymer ?
#
loop_
_entity_poly.entity_id
_entity_poly.type
_entity_poly.pdbx_seq_one_letter_code
_entity_poly.pdbx_strand_id
1 'polypeptide(L)'
;MTMTTETPILIVEDDPKPATLMRDYLIAVGYSTHCLANGLDVTPVELRLLATLARSPGRVFSRVHLLDRLYSDHGVVTDRTVDSHIRNLRRKLEQACPGQGPIQSLYGVGYKLEL
;
A
#
# COMPACT_ATOMS: atom_id res chain seq x y z
N MET A 1 2.10 -19.55 -21.09
CA MET A 1 2.22 -19.73 -19.63
C MET A 1 2.10 -18.34 -19.01
N THR A 2 0.86 -17.88 -18.81
CA THR A 2 0.58 -16.56 -18.22
C THR A 2 0.71 -16.69 -16.71
N MET A 3 1.75 -16.08 -16.13
CA MET A 3 1.81 -15.88 -14.70
C MET A 3 0.75 -14.85 -14.33
N THR A 4 -0.40 -15.33 -13.86
CA THR A 4 -1.41 -14.49 -13.22
C THR A 4 -0.76 -13.93 -11.96
N THR A 5 -0.34 -12.67 -11.98
CA THR A 5 0.07 -11.96 -10.78
C THR A 5 -1.17 -11.79 -9.91
N GLU A 6 -1.44 -12.74 -9.01
CA GLU A 6 -2.51 -12.63 -8.03
C GLU A 6 -2.28 -11.37 -7.21
N THR A 7 -3.24 -10.45 -7.27
CA THR A 7 -3.18 -9.21 -6.49
C THR A 7 -3.35 -9.59 -5.02
N PRO A 8 -2.35 -9.34 -4.15
CA PRO A 8 -2.45 -9.78 -2.76
C PRO A 8 -3.55 -9.03 -2.02
N ILE A 9 -4.23 -9.76 -1.13
CA ILE A 9 -5.34 -9.24 -0.32
C ILE A 9 -4.76 -8.51 0.89
N LEU A 10 -5.12 -7.24 1.03
CA LEU A 10 -4.77 -6.44 2.19
C LEU A 10 -5.83 -6.60 3.28
N ILE A 11 -5.45 -7.20 4.40
CA ILE A 11 -6.26 -7.33 5.61
C ILE A 11 -5.96 -6.12 6.50
N VAL A 12 -6.99 -5.36 6.85
CA VAL A 12 -6.87 -4.19 7.73
C VAL A 12 -7.72 -4.48 8.96
N GLU A 13 -7.08 -4.88 10.04
CA GLU A 13 -7.74 -5.40 11.25
C GLU A 13 -6.87 -5.10 12.46
N ASP A 14 -7.44 -4.42 13.46
CA ASP A 14 -6.74 -3.97 14.66
C ASP A 14 -6.68 -5.02 15.76
N ASP A 15 -7.57 -6.02 15.73
CA ASP A 15 -7.45 -7.20 16.58
C ASP A 15 -6.54 -8.28 15.93
N PRO A 16 -5.41 -8.65 16.55
CA PRO A 16 -4.49 -9.64 15.99
C PRO A 16 -5.11 -11.03 15.80
N LYS A 17 -6.17 -11.39 16.56
CA LYS A 17 -6.83 -12.71 16.45
C LYS A 17 -7.60 -12.87 15.13
N PRO A 18 -8.58 -12.03 14.77
CA PRO A 18 -9.25 -12.09 13.49
C PRO A 18 -8.31 -11.81 12.32
N ALA A 19 -7.33 -10.92 12.47
CA ALA A 19 -6.31 -10.67 11.43
C ALA A 19 -5.54 -11.94 11.08
N THR A 20 -5.09 -12.69 12.08
CA THR A 20 -4.36 -13.95 11.90
C THR A 20 -5.26 -15.02 11.28
N LEU A 21 -6.51 -15.14 11.75
CA LEU A 21 -7.47 -16.11 11.22
C LEU A 21 -7.80 -15.86 9.73
N MET A 22 -8.05 -14.60 9.35
CA MET A 22 -8.33 -14.23 7.96
C MET A 22 -7.12 -14.48 7.06
N ARG A 23 -5.92 -14.14 7.55
CA ARG A 23 -4.66 -14.37 6.84
C ARG A 23 -4.45 -15.87 6.58
N ASP A 24 -4.58 -16.69 7.61
CA ASP A 24 -4.36 -18.14 7.51
C ASP A 24 -5.38 -18.79 6.58
N TYR A 25 -6.64 -18.37 6.64
CA TYR A 25 -7.69 -18.86 5.75
C TYR A 25 -7.41 -18.50 4.28
N LEU A 26 -7.05 -17.24 4.01
CA LEU A 26 -6.78 -16.78 2.65
C LEU A 26 -5.53 -17.44 2.06
N ILE A 27 -4.47 -17.60 2.85
CA ILE A 27 -3.27 -18.35 2.45
C ILE A 27 -3.61 -19.82 2.14
N ALA A 28 -4.43 -20.47 2.97
CA ALA A 28 -4.84 -21.86 2.76
C ALA A 28 -5.63 -22.06 1.45
N VAL A 29 -6.31 -21.02 0.97
CA VAL A 29 -7.08 -21.02 -0.29
C VAL A 29 -6.20 -20.58 -1.49
N GLY A 30 -4.94 -20.23 -1.25
CA GLY A 30 -3.96 -19.88 -2.28
C GLY A 30 -3.76 -18.38 -2.52
N TYR A 31 -4.43 -17.51 -1.75
CA TYR A 31 -4.23 -16.07 -1.87
C TYR A 31 -2.97 -15.61 -1.14
N SER A 32 -2.22 -14.69 -1.78
CA SER A 32 -1.22 -13.90 -1.08
C SER A 32 -1.90 -12.82 -0.23
N THR A 33 -1.43 -12.61 1.00
CA THR A 33 -2.05 -11.66 1.95
C THR A 33 -1.03 -10.79 2.66
N HIS A 34 -1.42 -9.56 2.98
CA HIS A 34 -0.69 -8.65 3.86
C HIS A 34 -1.59 -8.10 4.95
N CYS A 35 -1.11 -8.01 6.19
CA CYS A 35 -1.89 -7.53 7.32
C CYS A 35 -1.43 -6.14 7.77
N LEU A 36 -2.38 -5.24 8.00
CA LEU A 36 -2.19 -3.95 8.66
C LEU A 36 -2.92 -3.97 10.01
N ALA A 37 -2.15 -3.95 11.10
CA ALA A 37 -2.63 -4.05 12.47
C ALA A 37 -3.34 -2.80 13.01
N ASN A 38 -3.48 -1.74 12.19
CA ASN A 38 -4.24 -0.55 12.58
C ASN A 38 -4.65 0.25 11.34
N GLY A 39 -5.88 0.04 10.87
CA GLY A 39 -6.48 0.87 9.82
C GLY A 39 -6.81 2.30 10.26
N LEU A 40 -6.95 2.56 11.58
CA LEU A 40 -7.38 3.83 12.15
C LEU A 40 -6.28 4.90 12.13
N ASP A 41 -5.00 4.51 12.21
CA ASP A 41 -3.89 5.47 12.08
C ASP A 41 -3.58 5.81 10.63
N VAL A 42 -3.96 4.97 9.67
CA VAL A 42 -3.74 5.23 8.23
C VAL A 42 -4.75 6.26 7.77
N THR A 43 -4.27 7.43 7.36
CA THR A 43 -5.17 8.48 6.89
C THR A 43 -5.88 8.02 5.61
N PRO A 44 -7.09 8.53 5.30
CA PRO A 44 -7.79 8.18 4.06
C PRO A 44 -6.97 8.41 2.79
N VAL A 45 -6.01 9.35 2.82
CA VAL A 45 -5.08 9.61 1.71
C VAL A 45 -4.01 8.52 1.62
N GLU A 46 -3.41 8.13 2.73
CA GLU A 46 -2.44 7.02 2.76
C GLU A 46 -3.09 5.70 2.35
N LEU A 47 -4.35 5.45 2.72
CA LEU A 47 -5.10 4.27 2.28
C LEU A 47 -5.35 4.29 0.78
N ARG A 48 -5.75 5.45 0.21
CA ARG A 48 -5.88 5.61 -1.26
C ARG A 48 -4.56 5.44 -1.98
N LEU A 49 -3.46 5.93 -1.39
CA LEU A 49 -2.12 5.79 -1.92
C LEU A 49 -1.73 4.31 -2.01
N LEU A 50 -1.88 3.59 -0.89
CA LEU A 50 -1.61 2.16 -0.85
C LEU A 50 -2.49 1.40 -1.84
N ALA A 51 -3.80 1.68 -1.89
CA ALA A 51 -4.72 1.06 -2.82
C ALA A 51 -4.36 1.34 -4.30
N THR A 52 -3.90 2.56 -4.61
CA THR A 52 -3.47 2.93 -5.97
C THR A 52 -2.26 2.11 -6.40
N LEU A 53 -1.26 1.97 -5.52
CA LEU A 53 -0.07 1.17 -5.81
C LEU A 53 -0.40 -0.34 -5.87
N ALA A 54 -1.22 -0.84 -4.94
CA ALA A 54 -1.60 -2.25 -4.84
C ALA A 54 -2.47 -2.74 -6.00
N ARG A 55 -3.23 -1.86 -6.66
CA ARG A 55 -3.99 -2.20 -7.89
C ARG A 55 -3.09 -2.51 -9.10
N SER A 56 -1.81 -2.13 -9.05
CA SER A 56 -0.86 -2.44 -10.12
C SER A 56 0.53 -2.66 -9.54
N PRO A 57 0.76 -3.81 -8.86
CA PRO A 57 2.08 -4.17 -8.34
C PRO A 57 3.15 -4.12 -9.42
N GLY A 58 4.36 -3.68 -9.07
CA GLY A 58 5.49 -3.48 -9.98
C GLY A 58 5.40 -2.24 -10.88
N ARG A 59 4.21 -1.65 -11.07
CA ARG A 59 4.04 -0.43 -11.87
C ARG A 59 4.56 0.79 -11.11
N VAL A 60 5.33 1.61 -11.82
CA VAL A 60 5.82 2.89 -11.31
C VAL A 60 4.78 3.98 -11.56
N PHE A 61 4.43 4.71 -10.50
CA PHE A 61 3.56 5.87 -10.53
C PHE A 61 4.37 7.13 -10.24
N SER A 62 4.24 8.14 -11.10
CA SER A 62 4.86 9.46 -10.87
C SER A 62 4.14 10.20 -9.74
N ARG A 63 4.82 11.19 -9.14
CA ARG A 63 4.25 12.03 -8.07
C ARG A 63 2.97 12.74 -8.52
N VAL A 64 3.00 13.32 -9.72
CA VAL A 64 1.85 13.97 -10.34
C VAL A 64 0.68 12.99 -10.50
N HIS A 65 0.93 11.79 -11.05
CA HIS A 65 -0.13 10.80 -11.21
C HIS A 65 -0.68 10.29 -9.87
N LEU A 66 0.17 10.17 -8.84
CA LEU A 66 -0.30 9.86 -7.49
C LEU A 66 -1.15 11.00 -6.94
N LEU A 67 -0.73 12.27 -7.06
CA LEU A 67 -1.52 13.43 -6.62
C LEU A 67 -2.92 13.43 -7.22
N ASP A 68 -3.03 13.24 -8.54
CA ASP A 68 -4.32 13.21 -9.26
C ASP A 68 -5.27 12.10 -8.76
N ARG A 69 -4.71 11.00 -8.26
CA ARG A 69 -5.47 9.86 -7.71
C ARG A 69 -5.86 10.07 -6.25
N LEU A 70 -5.07 10.85 -5.51
CA LEU A 70 -5.24 11.08 -4.08
C LEU A 70 -6.22 12.20 -3.78
N TYR A 71 -6.22 13.24 -4.60
CA TYR A 71 -6.98 14.48 -4.39
C TYR A 71 -7.86 14.76 -5.60
N SER A 72 -9.17 14.67 -5.43
CA SER A 72 -10.16 15.04 -6.46
C SER A 72 -10.32 16.56 -6.60
N ASP A 73 -10.06 17.30 -5.51
CA ASP A 73 -10.15 18.75 -5.45
C ASP A 73 -8.74 19.35 -5.48
N HIS A 74 -8.53 20.28 -6.42
CA HIS A 74 -7.23 20.89 -6.72
C HIS A 74 -6.83 21.95 -5.67
N GLY A 75 -6.85 21.57 -4.39
CA GLY A 75 -6.14 22.33 -3.37
C GLY A 75 -4.65 22.39 -3.72
N VAL A 76 -3.93 23.40 -3.20
CA VAL A 76 -2.49 23.58 -3.43
C VAL A 76 -1.71 22.45 -2.75
N VAL A 77 -1.72 21.27 -3.36
CA VAL A 77 -0.99 20.09 -2.92
C VAL A 77 0.21 19.93 -3.85
N THR A 78 1.38 19.76 -3.25
CA THR A 78 2.65 19.68 -3.98
C THR A 78 3.17 18.26 -4.02
N ASP A 79 4.11 17.99 -4.92
CA ASP A 79 4.87 16.73 -4.98
C ASP A 79 5.43 16.28 -3.61
N ARG A 80 5.79 17.23 -2.75
CA ARG A 80 6.32 16.98 -1.39
C ARG A 80 5.28 16.36 -0.45
N THR A 81 4.00 16.54 -0.73
CA THR A 81 2.92 15.91 0.02
C THR A 81 2.90 14.40 -0.22
N VAL A 82 3.15 13.95 -1.45
CA VAL A 82 3.26 12.52 -1.78
C VAL A 82 4.42 11.90 -1.03
N ASP A 83 5.59 12.55 -1.03
CA ASP A 83 6.77 12.07 -0.31
C ASP A 83 6.48 11.86 1.20
N SER A 84 5.70 12.76 1.79
CA SER A 84 5.33 12.70 3.21
C SER A 84 4.37 11.53 3.50
N HIS A 85 3.36 11.33 2.66
CA HIS A 85 2.45 10.18 2.76
C HIS A 85 3.19 8.86 2.55
N ILE A 86 4.10 8.78 1.58
CA ILE A 86 4.95 7.60 1.36
C ILE A 86 5.80 7.30 2.60
N ARG A 87 6.42 8.32 3.20
CA ARG A 87 7.24 8.16 4.40
C ARG A 87 6.41 7.62 5.57
N ASN A 88 5.24 8.22 5.82
CA ASN A 88 4.36 7.78 6.90
C ASN A 88 3.83 6.36 6.65
N LEU A 89 3.41 6.07 5.42
CA LEU A 89 2.92 4.75 5.02
C LEU A 89 4.00 3.68 5.18
N ARG A 90 5.25 3.95 4.76
CA ARG A 90 6.38 3.04 4.98
C ARG A 90 6.60 2.74 6.47
N ARG A 91 6.58 3.76 7.33
CA ARG A 91 6.73 3.56 8.78
C ARG A 91 5.64 2.64 9.33
N LYS A 92 4.39 2.82 8.90
CA LYS A 92 3.26 1.99 9.32
C LYS A 92 3.36 0.56 8.77
N LEU A 93 3.77 0.41 7.51
CA LEU A 93 4.02 -0.90 6.89
C LEU A 93 5.16 -1.65 7.59
N GLU A 94 6.24 -0.96 7.98
CA GLU A 94 7.33 -1.57 8.73
C GLU A 94 6.88 -2.05 10.12
N GLN A 95 6.00 -1.31 10.79
CA GLN A 95 5.41 -1.73 12.07
C GLN A 95 4.49 -2.94 11.92
N ALA A 96 3.74 -3.01 10.82
CA ALA A 96 2.78 -4.09 10.56
C ALA A 96 3.43 -5.36 9.97
N CYS A 97 4.45 -5.19 9.13
CA CYS A 97 5.15 -6.24 8.39
C CYS A 97 6.67 -5.93 8.36
N PRO A 98 7.39 -6.14 9.47
CA PRO A 98 8.81 -5.81 9.57
C PRO A 98 9.65 -6.51 8.49
N GLY A 99 10.56 -5.77 7.86
CA GLY A 99 11.51 -6.29 6.88
C GLY A 99 10.98 -6.53 5.47
N GLN A 100 9.70 -6.29 5.18
CA GLN A 100 9.15 -6.47 3.82
C GLN A 100 9.34 -5.24 2.92
N GLY A 101 9.34 -4.02 3.50
CA GLY A 101 9.62 -2.78 2.78
C GLY A 101 9.00 -2.64 1.37
N PRO A 102 7.69 -2.88 1.17
CA PRO A 102 7.16 -3.18 -0.17
C PRO A 102 7.10 -1.96 -1.09
N ILE A 103 7.18 -0.73 -0.56
CA ILE A 103 7.15 0.49 -1.39
C ILE A 103 8.58 0.89 -1.78
N GLN A 104 8.91 0.82 -3.07
CA GLN A 104 10.21 1.22 -3.62
C GLN A 104 10.17 2.64 -4.22
N SER A 105 11.28 3.36 -4.06
CA SER A 105 11.50 4.67 -4.72
C SER A 105 12.34 4.48 -5.97
N LEU A 106 11.88 4.99 -7.12
CA LEU A 106 12.71 5.17 -8.30
C LEU A 106 13.07 6.64 -8.43
N TYR A 107 14.37 6.94 -8.31
CA TYR A 107 14.88 8.30 -8.30
C TYR A 107 14.48 9.06 -9.57
N GLY A 108 13.92 10.25 -9.42
CA GLY A 108 13.43 11.07 -10.53
C GLY A 108 12.14 10.57 -11.20
N VAL A 109 11.66 9.36 -10.89
CA VAL A 109 10.50 8.77 -11.58
C VAL A 109 9.26 8.71 -10.67
N GLY A 110 9.38 8.14 -9.47
CA GLY A 110 8.24 8.00 -8.57
C GLY A 110 8.31 6.77 -7.68
N TYR A 111 7.17 6.10 -7.48
CA TYR A 111 7.00 5.02 -6.52
C TYR A 111 6.32 3.80 -7.13
N LYS A 112 6.69 2.61 -6.64
CA LYS A 112 5.99 1.36 -6.96
C LYS A 112 5.84 0.51 -5.70
N LEU A 113 4.86 -0.38 -5.71
CA LEU A 113 4.73 -1.45 -4.72
C LEU A 113 5.30 -2.74 -5.32
N GLU A 114 6.25 -3.35 -4.65
CA GLU A 114 6.76 -4.71 -4.90
C GLU A 114 6.19 -5.63 -3.83
N LEU A 115 5.69 -6.79 -4.25
CA LEU A 115 4.99 -7.78 -3.44
C LEU A 115 5.64 -9.14 -3.63
#